data_AF-A0AAW9RGX5-F1
#
_entry.id   AF-A0AAW9RGX5-F1
#
_cell.length_a   1.000
_cell.length_b   1.000
_cell.length_c   1.000
_cell.angle_alpha   90.00
_cell.angle_beta   90.00
_cell.angle_gamma   90.00
#
_symmetry.space_group_name_H-M   'P 1'
#
loop_
_entity.id
_entity.type
_entity.pdbx_description
1 polymer ?
#
loop_
_entity_poly.entity_id
_entity_poly.type
_entity_poly.pdbx_seq_one_letter_code
_entity_poly.pdbx_strand_id
1 'polypeptide(L)'
;MKAVTAGISTVLLSLGLSAFSPLLAATIVIQNNDGPGEGFNETDSPPNGNQVGNNPGANLGEMRVNVFNAAAQRWGQLLNSAITITIAAEFNDLFCSQNSAVLGQAAATGTAANFGAGAANVAYHIALAESLAGSNLNGGSTEITATFNSAVDSGNVNCLGGGGFYYGLDGNAPDGTTPLFVVVLHELAHGLGFSQLADVGPGGTGAFTGTGGFPDPFSRNLHDLETAKSWDTMTNGERLASAINDPDLVWEGSQVTAQRTAFLDPAPEVDINAPPGIVGTHPANLGEEPTIVLPMGGVTADVVDGDALVADPCADTSGAMSGRIVLYDLPAGCSAVFPAFLAEFSGAVGVIIANTSAGGLPDMSGQITNQDVTIPYVGVMQQVGADLRANIGSANATIGESDTVLSGENQGMLRMFAPSPFVMGSSVSHWASEARPDLLMESSRGDLGFNQVDLTLPAMNDIGWSVNIDLGEIFFMHGFEDP
;
A
#
# COMPACT_ATOMS: atom_id res chain seq x y z
N MET A 1 57.04 -42.96 43.12
CA MET A 1 56.45 -41.62 42.95
C MET A 1 55.93 -41.54 41.52
N LYS A 2 54.68 -41.26 41.17
CA LYS A 2 53.40 -41.04 41.83
C LYS A 2 52.37 -41.73 40.91
N ALA A 3 51.40 -42.44 41.47
CA ALA A 3 50.19 -42.80 40.75
C ALA A 3 49.35 -41.52 40.55
N VAL A 4 48.85 -41.28 39.34
CA VAL A 4 47.85 -40.24 39.09
C VAL A 4 46.61 -40.94 38.54
N THR A 5 45.58 -40.95 39.36
CA THR A 5 44.24 -41.46 39.14
C THR A 5 43.51 -40.55 38.14
N ALA A 6 43.00 -41.09 37.04
CA ALA A 6 42.10 -40.37 36.15
C ALA A 6 40.68 -40.39 36.74
N GLY A 7 40.21 -39.23 37.20
CA GLY A 7 38.81 -39.03 37.61
C GLY A 7 37.95 -38.74 36.38
N ILE A 8 36.94 -39.57 36.14
CA ILE A 8 35.89 -39.32 35.16
C ILE A 8 34.87 -38.39 35.83
N SER A 9 34.84 -37.12 35.43
CA SER A 9 33.77 -36.18 35.78
C SER A 9 32.61 -36.38 34.80
N THR A 10 31.50 -36.92 35.30
CA THR A 10 30.23 -36.99 34.58
C THR A 10 29.61 -35.59 34.57
N VAL A 11 29.66 -34.90 33.42
CA VAL A 11 28.86 -33.69 33.18
C VAL A 11 27.45 -34.14 32.84
N LEU A 12 26.49 -33.98 33.76
CA LEU A 12 25.07 -34.07 33.43
C LEU A 12 24.72 -32.84 32.58
N LEU A 13 24.55 -33.05 31.28
CA LEU A 13 23.96 -32.07 30.37
C LEU A 13 22.44 -32.13 30.59
N SER A 14 21.90 -31.20 31.38
CA SER A 14 20.46 -31.00 31.47
C SER A 14 19.96 -30.43 30.15
N LEU A 15 19.47 -31.28 29.23
CA LEU A 15 18.61 -30.83 28.15
C LEU A 15 17.33 -30.30 28.79
N GLY A 16 17.25 -28.99 28.95
CA GLY A 16 15.97 -28.32 29.16
C GLY A 16 15.13 -28.57 27.91
N LEU A 17 14.15 -29.47 28.00
CA LEU A 17 13.04 -29.50 27.06
C LEU A 17 12.26 -28.19 27.28
N SER A 18 12.60 -27.16 26.52
CA SER A 18 11.69 -26.05 26.28
C SER A 18 10.47 -26.66 25.58
N ALA A 19 9.34 -26.71 26.27
CA ALA A 19 8.07 -27.05 25.64
C ALA A 19 7.78 -25.97 24.59
N PHE A 20 8.06 -26.28 23.32
CA PHE A 20 7.49 -25.51 22.21
C PHE A 20 5.99 -25.80 22.21
N SER A 21 5.19 -24.89 22.77
CA SER A 21 3.78 -24.84 22.43
C SER A 21 3.72 -24.53 20.93
N PRO A 22 3.08 -25.36 20.09
CA PRO A 22 2.87 -24.98 18.70
C PRO A 22 2.04 -23.70 18.70
N LEU A 23 2.58 -22.64 18.12
CA LEU A 23 1.82 -21.43 17.79
C LEU A 23 0.68 -21.85 16.85
N LEU A 24 -0.55 -21.55 17.26
CA LEU A 24 -1.74 -21.95 16.52
C LEU A 24 -2.14 -20.84 15.56
N ALA A 25 -2.30 -21.19 14.29
CA ALA A 25 -2.96 -20.37 13.28
C ALA A 25 -4.26 -19.78 13.81
N ALA A 26 -4.44 -18.48 13.61
CA ALA A 26 -5.61 -17.77 14.06
C ALA A 26 -6.86 -18.29 13.35
N THR A 27 -7.95 -18.41 14.10
CA THR A 27 -9.27 -18.69 13.53
C THR A 27 -10.02 -17.39 13.39
N ILE A 28 -10.33 -17.00 12.15
CA ILE A 28 -11.11 -15.80 11.84
C ILE A 28 -12.48 -16.24 11.30
N VAL A 29 -13.54 -15.70 11.88
CA VAL A 29 -14.93 -16.04 11.54
C VAL A 29 -15.68 -14.79 11.10
N ILE A 30 -16.39 -14.91 9.98
CA ILE A 30 -17.26 -13.87 9.46
C ILE A 30 -18.65 -14.04 10.07
N GLN A 31 -19.11 -13.02 10.78
CA GLN A 31 -20.48 -12.86 11.23
C GLN A 31 -21.22 -12.00 10.21
N ASN A 32 -22.21 -12.60 9.55
CA ASN A 32 -23.09 -11.90 8.63
C ASN A 32 -24.05 -10.98 9.40
N ASN A 33 -23.97 -9.67 9.15
CA ASN A 33 -24.85 -8.65 9.70
C ASN A 33 -25.89 -8.13 8.70
N ASP A 34 -25.90 -8.64 7.46
CA ASP A 34 -26.90 -8.28 6.46
C ASP A 34 -28.28 -8.86 6.82
N GLY A 35 -29.32 -8.11 6.48
CA GLY A 35 -30.70 -8.55 6.48
C GLY A 35 -31.06 -9.48 5.32
N PRO A 36 -32.31 -9.98 5.25
CA PRO A 36 -32.75 -10.86 4.17
C PRO A 36 -32.74 -10.16 2.81
N GLY A 37 -32.10 -10.77 1.80
CA GLY A 37 -32.09 -10.27 0.42
C GLY A 37 -31.14 -9.08 0.19
N GLU A 38 -30.10 -8.94 1.00
CA GLU A 38 -29.03 -7.97 0.78
C GLU A 38 -27.66 -8.59 1.09
N GLY A 39 -26.57 -7.99 0.61
CA GLY A 39 -25.21 -8.37 0.95
C GLY A 39 -24.90 -9.86 0.79
N PHE A 40 -24.54 -10.52 1.88
CA PHE A 40 -24.29 -11.98 1.95
C PHE A 40 -25.55 -12.84 1.77
N ASN A 41 -26.74 -12.26 1.92
CA ASN A 41 -28.03 -12.93 1.77
C ASN A 41 -28.68 -12.66 0.40
N GLU A 42 -27.96 -12.06 -0.54
CA GLU A 42 -28.46 -11.80 -1.89
C GLU A 42 -28.63 -13.11 -2.68
N THR A 43 -29.81 -13.29 -3.28
CA THR A 43 -30.15 -14.50 -4.05
C THR A 43 -30.08 -14.29 -5.56
N ASP A 44 -29.95 -13.03 -6.00
CA ASP A 44 -29.78 -12.71 -7.40
C ASP A 44 -28.39 -13.14 -7.92
N SER A 45 -28.30 -13.32 -9.24
CA SER A 45 -27.00 -13.50 -9.90
C SER A 45 -26.25 -12.17 -9.95
N PRO A 46 -24.90 -12.17 -10.02
CA PRO A 46 -24.15 -10.94 -10.22
C PRO A 46 -24.64 -10.19 -11.47
N PRO A 47 -24.67 -8.84 -11.44
CA PRO A 47 -25.15 -8.03 -12.56
C PRO A 47 -24.45 -8.34 -13.89
N ASN A 48 -23.18 -8.75 -13.85
CA ASN A 48 -22.39 -9.10 -15.02
C ASN A 48 -21.66 -10.44 -14.84
N GLY A 49 -21.72 -11.30 -15.86
CA GLY A 49 -21.09 -12.62 -15.84
C GLY A 49 -19.55 -12.60 -15.75
N ASN A 50 -18.90 -11.50 -16.14
CA ASN A 50 -17.45 -11.34 -16.00
C ASN A 50 -17.00 -11.14 -14.53
N GLN A 51 -17.93 -10.90 -13.61
CA GLN A 51 -17.65 -10.70 -12.18
C GLN A 51 -17.39 -12.02 -11.44
N VAL A 52 -17.76 -13.17 -12.01
CA VAL A 52 -17.80 -14.46 -11.28
C VAL A 52 -16.42 -15.08 -11.10
N GLY A 53 -15.58 -15.03 -12.13
CA GLY A 53 -14.28 -15.73 -12.14
C GLY A 53 -14.42 -17.24 -11.90
N ASN A 54 -13.54 -17.80 -11.08
CA ASN A 54 -13.57 -19.20 -10.63
C ASN A 54 -14.44 -19.46 -9.38
N ASN A 55 -15.25 -18.49 -8.93
CA ASN A 55 -16.05 -18.62 -7.71
C ASN A 55 -17.25 -19.57 -7.92
N PRO A 56 -17.40 -20.65 -7.13
CA PRO A 56 -18.45 -21.65 -7.34
C PRO A 56 -19.82 -21.25 -6.78
N GLY A 57 -19.97 -20.06 -6.18
CA GLY A 57 -21.23 -19.63 -5.57
C GLY A 57 -22.40 -19.58 -6.57
N ALA A 58 -23.59 -19.99 -6.13
CA ALA A 58 -24.78 -20.05 -6.98
C ALA A 58 -25.47 -18.69 -7.17
N ASN A 59 -25.21 -17.74 -6.27
CA ASN A 59 -25.75 -16.38 -6.26
C ASN A 59 -24.74 -15.39 -5.67
N LEU A 60 -25.06 -14.10 -5.74
CA LEU A 60 -24.18 -13.02 -5.30
C LEU A 60 -23.82 -13.13 -3.82
N GLY A 61 -24.78 -13.48 -2.97
CA GLY A 61 -24.56 -13.66 -1.53
C GLY A 61 -23.55 -14.76 -1.24
N GLU A 62 -23.71 -15.93 -1.87
CA GLU A 62 -22.78 -17.06 -1.73
C GLU A 62 -21.38 -16.71 -2.27
N MET A 63 -21.30 -16.00 -3.39
CA MET A 63 -20.01 -15.53 -3.94
C MET A 63 -19.29 -14.60 -2.97
N ARG A 64 -20.00 -13.63 -2.36
CA ARG A 64 -19.46 -12.74 -1.31
C ARG A 64 -19.01 -13.53 -0.10
N VAL A 65 -19.81 -14.47 0.39
CA VAL A 65 -19.43 -15.34 1.52
C VAL A 65 -18.14 -16.11 1.23
N ASN A 66 -18.00 -16.65 0.02
CA ASN A 66 -16.78 -17.36 -0.39
C ASN A 66 -15.54 -16.45 -0.37
N VAL A 67 -15.66 -15.21 -0.87
CA VAL A 67 -14.58 -14.24 -0.86
C VAL A 67 -14.15 -13.88 0.56
N PHE A 68 -15.11 -13.60 1.44
CA PHE A 68 -14.81 -13.22 2.82
C PHE A 68 -14.21 -14.38 3.63
N ASN A 69 -14.71 -15.60 3.43
CA ASN A 69 -14.14 -16.79 4.05
C ASN A 69 -12.71 -17.05 3.55
N ALA A 70 -12.44 -16.84 2.27
CA ALA A 70 -11.08 -16.95 1.72
C ALA A 70 -10.14 -15.91 2.34
N ALA A 71 -10.57 -14.65 2.48
CA ALA A 71 -9.76 -13.60 3.09
C ALA A 71 -9.53 -13.84 4.59
N ALA A 72 -10.56 -14.28 5.32
CA ALA A 72 -10.46 -14.69 6.72
C ALA A 72 -9.51 -15.88 6.90
N GLN A 73 -9.58 -16.88 6.01
CA GLN A 73 -8.67 -18.01 6.02
C GLN A 73 -7.22 -17.56 5.74
N ARG A 74 -7.02 -16.63 4.81
CA ARG A 74 -5.70 -16.10 4.46
C ARG A 74 -5.05 -15.42 5.65
N TRP A 75 -5.73 -14.46 6.29
CA TRP A 75 -5.24 -13.83 7.51
C TRP A 75 -5.06 -14.84 8.66
N GLY A 76 -5.97 -15.80 8.80
CA GLY A 76 -5.89 -16.88 9.80
C GLY A 76 -4.66 -17.78 9.64
N GLN A 77 -4.23 -18.05 8.41
CA GLN A 77 -2.99 -18.78 8.12
C GLN A 77 -1.74 -17.98 8.48
N LEU A 78 -1.79 -16.66 8.30
CA LEU A 78 -0.64 -15.77 8.45
C LEU A 78 -0.38 -15.39 9.91
N LEU A 79 -1.44 -15.22 10.71
CA LEU A 79 -1.38 -14.77 12.09
C LEU A 79 -1.58 -15.91 13.08
N ASN A 80 -1.06 -15.73 14.28
CA ASN A 80 -1.27 -16.64 15.40
C ASN A 80 -2.23 -16.04 16.43
N SER A 81 -3.20 -16.85 16.85
CA SER A 81 -4.07 -16.53 17.97
C SER A 81 -4.71 -17.79 18.53
N ALA A 82 -4.70 -17.93 19.86
CA ALA A 82 -5.48 -18.96 20.55
C ALA A 82 -6.96 -18.56 20.72
N ILE A 83 -7.31 -17.31 20.39
CA ILE A 83 -8.66 -16.75 20.51
C ILE A 83 -9.22 -16.54 19.10
N THR A 84 -10.47 -16.98 18.89
CA THR A 84 -11.21 -16.73 17.66
C THR A 84 -11.44 -15.23 17.48
N ILE A 85 -11.14 -14.72 16.29
CA ILE A 85 -11.41 -13.34 15.90
C ILE A 85 -12.70 -13.32 15.09
N THR A 86 -13.68 -12.56 15.54
CA THR A 86 -15.00 -12.47 14.91
C THR A 86 -15.16 -11.11 14.22
N ILE A 87 -15.56 -11.15 12.95
CA ILE A 87 -15.70 -9.98 12.10
C ILE A 87 -17.17 -9.82 11.74
N ALA A 88 -17.80 -8.78 12.27
CA ALA A 88 -19.15 -8.37 11.89
C ALA A 88 -19.08 -7.65 10.54
N ALA A 89 -19.49 -8.33 9.46
CA ALA A 89 -19.43 -7.81 8.10
C ALA A 89 -20.83 -7.61 7.51
N GLU A 90 -20.99 -6.57 6.72
CA GLU A 90 -22.23 -6.24 5.99
C GLU A 90 -21.92 -5.48 4.68
N PHE A 91 -22.89 -5.44 3.78
CA PHE A 91 -22.87 -4.60 2.58
C PHE A 91 -23.91 -3.50 2.68
N ASN A 92 -23.45 -2.24 2.65
CA ASN A 92 -24.31 -1.07 2.64
C ASN A 92 -23.78 -0.04 1.64
N ASP A 93 -24.63 0.87 1.19
CA ASP A 93 -24.21 1.93 0.29
C ASP A 93 -23.22 2.87 1.00
N LEU A 94 -22.03 2.97 0.43
CA LEU A 94 -21.02 3.96 0.79
C LEU A 94 -20.85 4.95 -0.37
N PHE A 95 -20.07 6.01 -0.15
CA PHE A 95 -19.82 7.01 -1.19
C PHE A 95 -19.32 6.35 -2.48
N CYS A 96 -19.97 6.67 -3.60
CA CYS A 96 -19.52 6.28 -4.92
C CYS A 96 -19.83 7.37 -5.95
N SER A 97 -18.91 7.56 -6.87
CA SER A 97 -18.98 8.49 -7.99
C SER A 97 -18.33 7.86 -9.22
N GLN A 98 -18.35 8.58 -10.35
CA GLN A 98 -17.81 8.07 -11.60
C GLN A 98 -16.32 7.71 -11.49
N ASN A 99 -15.57 8.45 -10.67
CA ASN A 99 -14.10 8.38 -10.60
C ASN A 99 -13.56 8.01 -9.22
N SER A 100 -14.41 7.84 -8.20
CA SER A 100 -13.96 7.55 -6.83
C SER A 100 -15.09 6.90 -6.03
N ALA A 101 -14.73 5.96 -5.17
CA ALA A 101 -15.64 5.32 -4.24
C ALA A 101 -14.89 4.90 -2.97
N VAL A 102 -15.63 4.81 -1.87
CA VAL A 102 -15.21 3.99 -0.72
C VAL A 102 -15.59 2.56 -1.07
N LEU A 103 -14.61 1.67 -1.22
CA LEU A 103 -14.84 0.27 -1.61
C LEU A 103 -15.27 -0.57 -0.39
N GLY A 104 -14.59 -0.34 0.73
CA GLY A 104 -14.93 -0.87 2.04
C GLY A 104 -14.45 0.08 3.12
N GLN A 105 -14.79 -0.26 4.35
CA GLN A 105 -14.24 0.34 5.56
C GLN A 105 -14.30 -0.70 6.66
N ALA A 106 -13.24 -0.83 7.45
CA ALA A 106 -13.24 -1.66 8.64
C ALA A 106 -12.45 -1.04 9.79
N ALA A 107 -12.85 -1.40 11.00
CA ALA A 107 -12.20 -0.94 12.23
C ALA A 107 -12.34 -1.99 13.33
N ALA A 108 -11.40 -1.99 14.27
CA ALA A 108 -11.61 -2.73 15.51
C ALA A 108 -12.76 -2.10 16.30
N THR A 109 -13.56 -2.92 16.97
CA THR A 109 -14.70 -2.47 17.77
C THR A 109 -14.28 -1.84 19.10
N GLY A 110 -13.00 -1.98 19.47
CA GLY A 110 -12.45 -1.41 20.68
C GLY A 110 -10.95 -1.64 20.80
N THR A 111 -10.41 -1.21 21.94
CA THR A 111 -9.00 -1.34 22.27
C THR A 111 -8.85 -1.69 23.74
N ALA A 112 -7.78 -2.38 24.11
CA ALA A 112 -7.45 -2.68 25.49
C ALA A 112 -6.00 -2.31 25.81
N ALA A 113 -5.77 -1.83 27.04
CA ALA A 113 -4.46 -1.48 27.54
C ALA A 113 -4.26 -2.09 28.93
N ASN A 114 -3.00 -2.28 29.34
CA ASN A 114 -2.63 -2.73 30.68
C ASN A 114 -3.29 -4.07 31.11
N PHE A 115 -3.54 -4.97 30.17
CA PHE A 115 -4.12 -6.31 30.38
C PHE A 115 -3.08 -7.40 30.75
N GLY A 116 -1.85 -7.00 31.09
CA GLY A 116 -0.79 -7.86 31.62
C GLY A 116 0.15 -8.48 30.58
N ALA A 117 -0.30 -8.75 29.36
CA ALA A 117 0.53 -9.33 28.28
C ALA A 117 1.07 -8.31 27.26
N GLY A 118 0.48 -7.11 27.19
CA GLY A 118 0.98 -6.00 26.35
C GLY A 118 1.94 -5.07 27.08
N ALA A 119 2.57 -4.15 26.35
CA ALA A 119 3.36 -3.08 26.94
C ALA A 119 2.50 -2.17 27.84
N ALA A 120 3.10 -1.66 28.91
CA ALA A 120 2.42 -0.74 29.81
C ALA A 120 2.08 0.57 29.09
N ASN A 121 0.88 1.09 29.33
CA ASN A 121 0.38 2.33 28.74
C ASN A 121 0.42 2.33 27.20
N VAL A 122 0.11 1.18 26.60
CA VAL A 122 -0.10 1.02 25.16
C VAL A 122 -1.47 0.38 24.94
N ALA A 123 -2.27 0.96 24.04
CA ALA A 123 -3.59 0.48 23.67
C ALA A 123 -3.49 -0.38 22.41
N TYR A 124 -3.90 -1.63 22.51
CA TYR A 124 -3.91 -2.59 21.41
C TYR A 124 -5.33 -2.70 20.87
N HIS A 125 -5.48 -2.76 19.54
CA HIS A 125 -6.74 -3.13 18.90
C HIS A 125 -7.24 -4.46 19.48
N ILE A 126 -8.55 -4.58 19.70
CA ILE A 126 -9.10 -5.62 20.58
C ILE A 126 -8.72 -7.05 20.14
N ALA A 127 -8.70 -7.33 18.83
CA ALA A 127 -8.28 -8.63 18.31
C ALA A 127 -6.83 -9.00 18.74
N LEU A 128 -5.90 -8.06 18.60
CA LEU A 128 -4.51 -8.25 19.01
C LEU A 128 -4.38 -8.34 20.54
N ALA A 129 -5.14 -7.51 21.28
CA ALA A 129 -5.13 -7.55 22.74
C ALA A 129 -5.58 -8.91 23.28
N GLU A 130 -6.64 -9.50 22.73
CA GLU A 130 -7.15 -10.81 23.12
C GLU A 130 -6.20 -11.95 22.72
N SER A 131 -5.59 -11.86 21.53
CA SER A 131 -4.54 -12.79 21.09
C SER A 131 -3.37 -12.80 22.08
N LEU A 132 -2.86 -11.63 22.46
CA LEU A 132 -1.77 -11.49 23.43
C LEU A 132 -2.17 -11.94 24.83
N ALA A 133 -3.40 -11.64 25.28
CA ALA A 133 -3.90 -12.06 26.58
C ALA A 133 -4.17 -13.57 26.67
N GLY A 134 -4.43 -14.23 25.54
CA GLY A 134 -4.90 -15.61 25.51
C GLY A 134 -6.30 -15.77 26.11
N SER A 135 -7.09 -14.70 26.15
CA SER A 135 -8.45 -14.68 26.69
C SER A 135 -9.26 -13.53 26.09
N ASN A 136 -10.58 -13.70 25.98
CA ASN A 136 -11.47 -12.62 25.57
C ASN A 136 -11.51 -11.48 26.60
N LEU A 137 -11.47 -10.24 26.11
CA LEU A 137 -11.40 -8.99 26.88
C LEU A 137 -12.61 -8.07 26.63
N ASN A 138 -13.45 -8.34 25.62
CA ASN A 138 -14.59 -7.51 25.22
C ASN A 138 -15.98 -8.10 25.56
N GLY A 139 -16.03 -9.17 26.35
CA GLY A 139 -17.29 -9.81 26.76
C GLY A 139 -17.96 -10.66 25.67
N GLY A 140 -17.20 -11.11 24.67
CA GLY A 140 -17.68 -11.89 23.53
C GLY A 140 -18.38 -11.07 22.44
N SER A 141 -18.15 -9.76 22.43
CA SER A 141 -18.54 -8.90 21.30
C SER A 141 -17.67 -9.22 20.09
N THR A 142 -18.05 -8.80 18.89
CA THR A 142 -17.17 -8.97 17.72
C THR A 142 -15.94 -8.08 17.82
N GLU A 143 -14.79 -8.53 17.34
CA GLU A 143 -13.53 -7.80 17.42
C GLU A 143 -13.40 -6.73 16.32
N ILE A 144 -13.98 -7.00 15.14
CA ILE A 144 -13.89 -6.14 13.97
C ILE A 144 -15.30 -5.89 13.43
N THR A 145 -15.56 -4.67 12.97
CA THR A 145 -16.71 -4.34 12.12
C THR A 145 -16.22 -3.93 10.74
N ALA A 146 -16.92 -4.35 9.69
CA ALA A 146 -16.58 -4.04 8.32
C ALA A 146 -17.82 -3.80 7.47
N THR A 147 -17.81 -2.75 6.67
CA THR A 147 -18.88 -2.42 5.71
C THR A 147 -18.30 -2.32 4.32
N PHE A 148 -18.90 -3.02 3.35
CA PHE A 148 -18.47 -2.99 1.94
C PHE A 148 -19.54 -2.36 1.06
N ASN A 149 -19.12 -1.65 0.02
CA ASN A 149 -20.01 -0.76 -0.70
C ASN A 149 -20.92 -1.49 -1.70
N SER A 150 -22.18 -1.71 -1.34
CA SER A 150 -23.17 -2.31 -2.25
C SER A 150 -23.41 -1.49 -3.52
N ALA A 151 -23.18 -0.17 -3.49
CA ALA A 151 -23.39 0.69 -4.66
C ALA A 151 -22.42 0.36 -5.81
N VAL A 152 -21.23 -0.19 -5.50
CA VAL A 152 -20.26 -0.66 -6.51
C VAL A 152 -20.87 -1.75 -7.39
N ASP A 153 -21.67 -2.65 -6.81
CA ASP A 153 -22.34 -3.73 -7.54
C ASP A 153 -23.70 -3.35 -8.14
N SER A 154 -24.12 -2.10 -8.06
CA SER A 154 -25.45 -1.70 -8.54
C SER A 154 -25.57 -1.69 -10.08
N GLY A 155 -24.47 -1.86 -10.81
CA GLY A 155 -24.40 -1.65 -12.27
C GLY A 155 -24.57 -0.18 -12.69
N ASN A 156 -24.53 0.75 -11.74
CA ASN A 156 -24.60 2.18 -12.00
C ASN A 156 -23.32 2.68 -12.66
N VAL A 157 -23.39 3.10 -13.92
CA VAL A 157 -22.25 3.65 -14.67
C VAL A 157 -21.63 4.90 -14.04
N ASN A 158 -22.37 5.59 -13.16
CA ASN A 158 -21.86 6.72 -12.39
C ASN A 158 -21.14 6.28 -11.11
N CYS A 159 -20.93 4.98 -10.90
CA CYS A 159 -20.19 4.41 -9.80
C CYS A 159 -19.05 3.55 -10.39
N LEU A 160 -17.85 4.11 -10.48
CA LEU A 160 -16.66 3.46 -11.07
C LEU A 160 -16.92 2.83 -12.46
N GLY A 161 -17.71 3.50 -13.31
CA GLY A 161 -18.07 2.98 -14.64
C GLY A 161 -19.05 1.80 -14.64
N GLY A 162 -19.51 1.33 -13.48
CA GLY A 162 -20.52 0.28 -13.34
C GLY A 162 -20.01 -1.15 -13.52
N GLY A 163 -18.69 -1.38 -13.48
CA GLY A 163 -18.11 -2.72 -13.62
C GLY A 163 -18.28 -3.62 -12.39
N GLY A 164 -18.43 -3.02 -11.21
CA GLY A 164 -18.69 -3.69 -9.94
C GLY A 164 -17.55 -4.54 -9.39
N PHE A 165 -17.83 -5.31 -8.35
CA PHE A 165 -16.85 -6.20 -7.74
C PHE A 165 -16.64 -7.47 -8.57
N TYR A 166 -15.39 -7.92 -8.62
CA TYR A 166 -14.98 -9.23 -9.11
C TYR A 166 -14.84 -10.18 -7.92
N TYR A 167 -15.54 -11.31 -8.01
CA TYR A 167 -15.69 -12.33 -6.96
C TYR A 167 -14.79 -13.54 -7.16
N GLY A 168 -14.08 -13.62 -8.29
CA GLY A 168 -13.10 -14.67 -8.52
C GLY A 168 -11.99 -14.64 -7.48
N LEU A 169 -11.43 -15.81 -7.21
CA LEU A 169 -10.32 -16.11 -6.31
C LEU A 169 -9.07 -16.56 -7.08
N ASP A 170 -8.89 -16.10 -8.32
CA ASP A 170 -7.89 -16.59 -9.27
C ASP A 170 -6.87 -15.54 -9.76
N GLY A 171 -6.97 -14.28 -9.35
CA GLY A 171 -6.06 -13.24 -9.84
C GLY A 171 -6.38 -12.68 -11.21
N ASN A 172 -7.52 -13.04 -11.80
CA ASN A 172 -7.85 -12.66 -13.18
C ASN A 172 -9.00 -11.65 -13.23
N ALA A 173 -9.02 -10.68 -12.31
CA ALA A 173 -10.03 -9.63 -12.30
C ALA A 173 -9.99 -8.86 -13.64
N PRO A 174 -11.07 -8.86 -14.44
CA PRO A 174 -11.05 -8.17 -15.72
C PRO A 174 -10.95 -6.65 -15.56
N ASP A 175 -10.40 -5.97 -16.57
CA ASP A 175 -10.37 -4.50 -16.63
C ASP A 175 -11.74 -3.89 -16.37
N GLY A 176 -11.77 -2.82 -15.58
CA GLY A 176 -13.00 -2.14 -15.17
C GLY A 176 -13.75 -2.80 -14.02
N THR A 177 -13.33 -3.97 -13.52
CA THR A 177 -13.86 -4.57 -12.29
C THR A 177 -12.96 -4.27 -11.08
N THR A 178 -13.48 -4.52 -9.87
CA THR A 178 -12.72 -4.35 -8.62
C THR A 178 -12.56 -5.68 -7.90
N PRO A 179 -11.34 -6.23 -7.71
CA PRO A 179 -11.15 -7.51 -7.02
C PRO A 179 -11.54 -7.42 -5.54
N LEU A 180 -12.74 -7.91 -5.18
CA LEU A 180 -13.28 -7.80 -3.83
C LEU A 180 -12.39 -8.51 -2.80
N PHE A 181 -11.77 -9.63 -3.18
CA PHE A 181 -10.89 -10.39 -2.29
C PHE A 181 -9.75 -9.53 -1.72
N VAL A 182 -9.12 -8.71 -2.58
CA VAL A 182 -8.03 -7.82 -2.17
C VAL A 182 -8.56 -6.69 -1.28
N VAL A 183 -9.71 -6.11 -1.63
CA VAL A 183 -10.38 -5.10 -0.79
C VAL A 183 -10.68 -5.68 0.60
N VAL A 184 -11.20 -6.91 0.68
CA VAL A 184 -11.45 -7.55 1.99
C VAL A 184 -10.15 -7.76 2.75
N LEU A 185 -9.08 -8.25 2.12
CA LEU A 185 -7.78 -8.39 2.79
C LEU A 185 -7.29 -7.07 3.39
N HIS A 186 -7.38 -5.98 2.63
CA HIS A 186 -7.02 -4.63 3.04
C HIS A 186 -7.84 -4.17 4.25
N GLU A 187 -9.17 -4.23 4.15
CA GLU A 187 -10.04 -3.79 5.25
C GLU A 187 -9.83 -4.61 6.53
N LEU A 188 -9.66 -5.93 6.39
CA LEU A 188 -9.38 -6.76 7.56
C LEU A 188 -8.06 -6.39 8.24
N ALA A 189 -7.04 -5.93 7.49
CA ALA A 189 -5.78 -5.47 8.07
C ALA A 189 -5.97 -4.25 8.99
N HIS A 190 -6.81 -3.28 8.61
CA HIS A 190 -7.17 -2.15 9.48
C HIS A 190 -7.79 -2.65 10.79
N GLY A 191 -8.78 -3.54 10.72
CA GLY A 191 -9.40 -4.14 11.90
C GLY A 191 -8.44 -4.94 12.78
N LEU A 192 -7.43 -5.56 12.18
CA LEU A 192 -6.37 -6.32 12.87
C LEU A 192 -5.29 -5.43 13.50
N GLY A 193 -5.29 -4.13 13.19
CA GLY A 193 -4.47 -3.12 13.86
C GLY A 193 -3.53 -2.32 12.96
N PHE A 194 -3.64 -2.43 11.63
CA PHE A 194 -3.00 -1.52 10.70
C PHE A 194 -3.74 -0.17 10.67
N SER A 195 -3.77 0.53 11.80
CA SER A 195 -4.27 1.90 11.87
C SER A 195 -3.74 2.58 13.12
N GLN A 196 -3.61 3.90 13.04
CA GLN A 196 -3.19 4.72 14.17
C GLN A 196 -4.37 5.07 15.10
N LEU A 197 -4.11 5.21 16.41
CA LEU A 197 -5.09 5.64 17.42
C LEU A 197 -4.77 7.04 17.97
N ALA A 198 -4.83 8.04 17.12
CA ALA A 198 -4.70 9.45 17.42
C ALA A 198 -5.75 10.28 16.66
N ASP A 199 -6.20 11.35 17.29
CA ASP A 199 -7.17 12.30 16.76
C ASP A 199 -6.48 13.30 15.82
N VAL A 200 -6.12 12.82 14.63
CA VAL A 200 -5.47 13.59 13.57
C VAL A 200 -6.42 13.87 12.41
N GLY A 201 -6.25 15.02 11.77
CA GLY A 201 -7.10 15.50 10.68
C GLY A 201 -7.64 16.91 10.92
N PRO A 202 -8.49 17.44 10.01
CA PRO A 202 -9.02 18.80 10.13
C PRO A 202 -9.79 19.01 11.45
N GLY A 203 -9.26 19.86 12.33
CA GLY A 203 -9.85 20.15 13.64
C GLY A 203 -9.53 19.13 14.74
N GLY A 204 -8.70 18.11 14.45
CA GLY A 204 -8.23 17.14 15.43
C GLY A 204 -7.34 17.76 16.50
N THR A 205 -7.26 17.09 17.64
CA THR A 205 -6.49 17.53 18.81
C THR A 205 -5.06 16.97 18.84
N GLY A 206 -4.73 16.00 17.99
CA GLY A 206 -3.47 15.25 18.00
C GLY A 206 -3.27 14.37 19.24
N ALA A 207 -4.30 14.20 20.07
CA ALA A 207 -4.25 13.34 21.25
C ALA A 207 -4.40 11.87 20.86
N PHE A 208 -3.74 10.97 21.58
CA PHE A 208 -4.01 9.54 21.43
C PHE A 208 -5.42 9.19 21.93
N THR A 209 -6.09 8.29 21.22
CA THR A 209 -7.49 7.89 21.43
C THR A 209 -7.63 6.45 21.92
N GLY A 210 -6.54 5.69 21.98
CA GLY A 210 -6.53 4.34 22.54
C GLY A 210 -6.95 4.32 24.02
N THR A 211 -7.46 3.17 24.49
CA THR A 211 -7.92 2.98 25.88
C THR A 211 -6.92 3.54 26.89
N GLY A 212 -7.36 4.53 27.69
CA GLY A 212 -6.52 5.24 28.65
C GLY A 212 -5.84 6.51 28.14
N GLY A 213 -6.12 6.94 26.90
CA GLY A 213 -5.43 8.04 26.22
C GLY A 213 -4.00 7.68 25.82
N PHE A 214 -3.76 6.39 25.56
CA PHE A 214 -2.45 5.82 25.29
C PHE A 214 -2.20 5.64 23.79
N PRO A 215 -0.93 5.71 23.35
CA PRO A 215 -0.56 5.34 21.99
C PRO A 215 -0.83 3.85 21.75
N ASP A 216 -0.87 3.48 20.49
CA ASP A 216 -0.93 2.10 20.04
C ASP A 216 0.40 1.65 19.43
N PRO A 217 0.62 0.35 19.20
CA PRO A 217 1.85 -0.14 18.61
C PRO A 217 2.14 0.37 17.19
N PHE A 218 1.11 0.63 16.38
CA PHE A 218 1.26 1.22 15.04
C PHE A 218 1.83 2.65 15.16
N SER A 219 1.20 3.50 15.97
CA SER A 219 1.70 4.87 16.22
C SER A 219 3.12 4.89 16.79
N ARG A 220 3.53 3.87 17.56
CA ARG A 220 4.90 3.78 18.10
C ARG A 220 5.98 3.43 17.06
N ASN A 221 5.56 2.92 15.90
CA ASN A 221 6.45 2.67 14.76
C ASN A 221 6.45 3.85 13.76
N LEU A 222 5.79 4.97 14.07
CA LEU A 222 5.80 6.16 13.23
C LEU A 222 6.92 7.12 13.66
N HIS A 223 7.70 7.57 12.68
CA HIS A 223 8.79 8.52 12.85
C HIS A 223 8.68 9.65 11.83
N ASP A 224 8.94 10.88 12.27
CA ASP A 224 8.97 12.06 11.40
C ASP A 224 10.41 12.53 11.24
N LEU A 225 10.92 12.45 10.02
CA LEU A 225 12.32 12.73 9.68
C LEU A 225 12.69 14.20 9.79
N GLU A 226 11.74 15.12 9.55
CA GLU A 226 11.98 16.55 9.65
C GLU A 226 12.24 16.96 11.11
N THR A 227 11.43 16.43 12.03
CA THR A 227 11.56 16.70 13.47
C THR A 227 12.48 15.73 14.20
N ALA A 228 12.87 14.62 13.56
CA ALA A 228 13.62 13.49 14.11
C ALA A 228 12.98 12.91 15.38
N LYS A 229 11.65 12.74 15.37
CA LYS A 229 10.87 12.26 16.53
C LYS A 229 9.95 11.10 16.14
N SER A 230 9.92 10.09 17.00
CA SER A 230 8.86 9.08 16.98
C SER A 230 7.58 9.66 17.61
N TRP A 231 6.42 9.27 17.08
CA TRP A 231 5.11 9.82 17.44
C TRP A 231 4.75 9.70 18.93
N ASP A 232 5.27 8.70 19.63
CA ASP A 232 5.06 8.50 21.07
C ASP A 232 5.80 9.50 21.96
N THR A 233 6.80 10.19 21.41
CA THR A 233 7.53 11.28 22.07
C THR A 233 7.05 12.68 21.66
N MET A 234 6.24 12.77 20.61
CA MET A 234 5.70 14.02 20.11
C MET A 234 4.64 14.62 21.04
N THR A 235 4.52 15.94 20.99
CA THR A 235 3.34 16.65 21.47
C THR A 235 2.17 16.44 20.52
N ASN A 236 0.97 16.75 21.00
CA ASN A 236 -0.25 16.74 20.17
C ASN A 236 -0.13 17.60 18.90
N GLY A 237 0.43 18.81 19.01
CA GLY A 237 0.60 19.71 17.87
C GLY A 237 1.60 19.17 16.84
N GLU A 238 2.65 18.48 17.30
CA GLU A 238 3.63 17.85 16.42
C GLU A 238 3.03 16.68 15.64
N ARG A 239 2.18 15.84 16.27
CA ARG A 239 1.46 14.77 15.55
C ARG A 239 0.53 15.32 14.46
N LEU A 240 -0.14 16.44 14.71
CA LEU A 240 -1.00 17.08 13.69
C LEU A 240 -0.19 17.59 12.49
N ALA A 241 1.00 18.13 12.72
CA ALA A 241 1.90 18.56 11.65
C ALA A 241 2.45 17.36 10.86
N SER A 242 2.89 16.33 11.58
CA SER A 242 3.46 15.11 11.01
C SER A 242 2.45 14.33 10.15
N ALA A 243 1.16 14.36 10.51
CA ALA A 243 0.10 13.67 9.77
C ALA A 243 -0.17 14.19 8.35
N ILE A 244 0.48 15.28 7.95
CA ILE A 244 0.45 15.86 6.60
C ILE A 244 1.86 16.18 6.07
N ASN A 245 2.88 15.47 6.59
CA ASN A 245 4.28 15.76 6.35
C ASN A 245 4.94 14.77 5.38
N ASP A 246 4.34 14.56 4.21
CA ASP A 246 5.03 13.86 3.12
C ASP A 246 6.24 14.67 2.62
N PRO A 247 7.39 14.03 2.34
CA PRO A 247 7.67 12.58 2.39
C PRO A 247 8.33 12.12 3.71
N ASP A 248 8.25 12.90 4.78
CA ASP A 248 9.07 12.75 6.00
C ASP A 248 8.40 11.91 7.10
N LEU A 249 7.10 11.60 7.01
CA LEU A 249 6.48 10.58 7.87
C LEU A 249 6.80 9.17 7.36
N VAL A 250 7.51 8.38 8.17
CA VAL A 250 8.00 7.05 7.82
C VAL A 250 7.72 6.00 8.90
N TRP A 251 7.81 4.74 8.52
CA TRP A 251 7.71 3.57 9.39
C TRP A 251 9.09 3.10 9.86
N GLU A 252 9.31 3.14 11.18
CA GLU A 252 10.56 2.76 11.86
C GLU A 252 10.54 1.31 12.39
N GLY A 253 9.52 0.52 12.04
CA GLY A 253 9.41 -0.87 12.47
C GLY A 253 10.49 -1.77 11.85
N SER A 254 11.16 -2.52 12.71
CA SER A 254 12.37 -3.28 12.36
C SER A 254 12.15 -4.35 11.30
N GLN A 255 10.97 -4.98 11.27
CA GLN A 255 10.66 -6.05 10.33
C GLN A 255 10.39 -5.50 8.94
N VAL A 256 9.58 -4.45 8.81
CA VAL A 256 9.39 -3.76 7.52
C VAL A 256 10.72 -3.23 7.01
N THR A 257 11.51 -2.55 7.84
CA THR A 257 12.84 -2.05 7.46
C THR A 257 13.73 -3.20 6.97
N ALA A 258 13.77 -4.35 7.64
CA ALA A 258 14.62 -5.46 7.22
C ALA A 258 14.18 -6.10 5.88
N GLN A 259 12.88 -6.10 5.60
CA GLN A 259 12.30 -6.80 4.44
C GLN A 259 12.20 -5.93 3.19
N ARG A 260 12.19 -4.60 3.33
CA ARG A 260 11.95 -3.65 2.24
C ARG A 260 12.84 -3.87 1.01
N THR A 261 14.14 -4.15 1.19
CA THR A 261 15.12 -4.26 0.09
C THR A 261 14.89 -5.46 -0.82
N ALA A 262 14.04 -6.38 -0.40
CA ALA A 262 13.76 -7.59 -1.14
C ALA A 262 12.31 -7.62 -1.65
N PHE A 263 11.50 -6.61 -1.31
CA PHE A 263 10.17 -6.41 -1.87
C PHE A 263 10.12 -5.19 -2.79
N LEU A 264 10.68 -4.06 -2.37
CA LEU A 264 10.60 -2.81 -3.12
C LEU A 264 11.61 -2.78 -4.26
N ASP A 265 11.15 -2.28 -5.39
CA ASP A 265 11.96 -1.94 -6.55
C ASP A 265 12.76 -0.67 -6.29
N PRO A 266 13.87 -0.47 -7.01
CA PRO A 266 14.57 0.82 -7.09
C PRO A 266 13.64 2.01 -7.40
N ALA A 267 13.89 3.15 -6.76
CA ALA A 267 13.13 4.37 -7.00
C ALA A 267 13.42 4.95 -8.40
N PRO A 268 12.41 5.46 -9.14
CA PRO A 268 12.65 6.17 -10.39
C PRO A 268 13.41 7.49 -10.17
N GLU A 269 14.33 7.80 -11.08
CA GLU A 269 15.08 9.05 -11.05
C GLU A 269 15.35 9.62 -12.45
N VAL A 270 15.66 10.92 -12.47
CA VAL A 270 16.18 11.61 -13.65
C VAL A 270 17.56 12.16 -13.33
N ASP A 271 18.57 11.65 -14.03
CA ASP A 271 19.92 12.21 -14.00
C ASP A 271 20.07 13.26 -15.10
N ILE A 272 20.36 14.49 -14.72
CA ILE A 272 20.79 15.52 -15.67
C ILE A 272 22.30 15.35 -15.88
N ASN A 273 22.69 14.97 -17.09
CA ASN A 273 24.07 14.69 -17.48
C ASN A 273 24.82 15.92 -18.01
N ALA A 274 24.09 16.87 -18.59
CA ALA A 274 24.64 18.09 -19.16
C ALA A 274 23.57 19.20 -19.22
N PRO A 275 23.98 20.48 -19.23
CA PRO A 275 25.34 20.99 -19.04
C PRO A 275 25.81 20.96 -17.57
N PRO A 276 27.13 21.08 -17.28
CA PRO A 276 27.69 20.95 -15.92
C PRO A 276 27.08 21.84 -14.84
N GLY A 277 26.43 22.96 -15.22
CA GLY A 277 25.81 23.88 -14.27
C GLY A 277 24.51 23.39 -13.64
N ILE A 278 23.89 22.34 -14.19
CA ILE A 278 22.64 21.75 -13.72
C ILE A 278 22.72 20.23 -13.55
N VAL A 279 23.94 19.66 -13.55
CA VAL A 279 24.13 18.21 -13.36
C VAL A 279 23.68 17.81 -11.96
N GLY A 280 22.91 16.74 -11.88
CA GLY A 280 22.39 16.20 -10.63
C GLY A 280 21.42 15.05 -10.87
N THR A 281 21.23 14.26 -9.82
CA THR A 281 20.22 13.20 -9.74
C THR A 281 18.99 13.75 -9.05
N HIS A 282 17.83 13.54 -9.65
CA HIS A 282 16.56 14.08 -9.17
C HIS A 282 15.52 12.97 -9.01
N PRO A 283 14.78 12.94 -7.88
CA PRO A 283 13.72 11.96 -7.69
C PRO A 283 12.63 12.15 -8.73
N ALA A 284 11.98 11.05 -9.12
CA ALA A 284 10.91 11.06 -10.09
C ALA A 284 9.80 10.05 -9.74
N ASN A 285 8.59 10.31 -10.25
CA ASN A 285 7.49 9.34 -10.22
C ASN A 285 7.38 8.67 -11.59
N LEU A 286 7.32 7.34 -11.64
CA LEU A 286 7.12 6.64 -12.90
C LEU A 286 5.66 6.75 -13.35
N GLY A 287 5.44 6.78 -14.66
CA GLY A 287 4.13 6.58 -15.25
C GLY A 287 3.51 5.22 -14.91
N GLU A 288 2.22 5.22 -14.56
CA GLU A 288 1.48 4.03 -14.15
C GLU A 288 0.88 3.28 -15.36
N GLU A 289 1.72 2.56 -16.10
CA GLU A 289 1.28 1.67 -17.18
C GLU A 289 1.94 0.28 -17.03
N PRO A 290 1.20 -0.83 -17.15
CA PRO A 290 1.69 -2.18 -16.87
C PRO A 290 2.81 -2.66 -17.81
N THR A 291 3.04 -1.95 -18.91
CA THR A 291 4.08 -2.28 -19.90
C THR A 291 5.37 -1.48 -19.73
N ILE A 292 5.40 -0.47 -18.84
CA ILE A 292 6.60 0.35 -18.65
C ILE A 292 7.61 -0.41 -17.82
N VAL A 293 8.69 -0.82 -18.47
CA VAL A 293 9.88 -1.35 -17.83
C VAL A 293 11.02 -0.38 -18.10
N LEU A 294 11.58 0.21 -17.05
CA LEU A 294 12.80 1.00 -17.18
C LEU A 294 13.94 0.04 -17.60
N PRO A 295 14.57 0.25 -18.77
CA PRO A 295 15.64 -0.62 -19.20
C PRO A 295 16.83 -0.52 -18.24
N MET A 296 17.54 -1.62 -18.02
CA MET A 296 18.74 -1.64 -17.19
C MET A 296 19.76 -0.60 -17.70
N GLY A 297 20.12 0.36 -16.85
CA GLY A 297 20.99 1.50 -17.19
C GLY A 297 20.25 2.75 -17.71
N GLY A 298 18.92 2.72 -17.76
CA GLY A 298 18.07 3.84 -18.12
C GLY A 298 18.04 4.18 -19.62
N VAL A 299 17.26 5.20 -19.96
CA VAL A 299 17.21 5.81 -21.29
C VAL A 299 17.88 7.15 -21.25
N THR A 300 18.98 7.31 -22.00
CA THR A 300 19.72 8.57 -22.12
C THR A 300 19.50 9.20 -23.49
N ALA A 301 19.12 10.48 -23.52
CA ALA A 301 19.07 11.28 -24.74
C ALA A 301 19.16 12.78 -24.45
N ASP A 302 19.37 13.58 -25.50
CA ASP A 302 19.22 15.02 -25.36
C ASP A 302 17.75 15.39 -25.16
N VAL A 303 17.53 16.40 -24.33
CA VAL A 303 16.20 16.88 -23.95
C VAL A 303 15.74 17.96 -24.92
N VAL A 304 14.48 17.84 -25.39
CA VAL A 304 13.79 18.86 -26.18
C VAL A 304 12.56 19.38 -25.44
N ASP A 305 12.22 20.65 -25.68
CA ASP A 305 11.05 21.29 -25.07
C ASP A 305 9.80 20.98 -25.88
N GLY A 306 9.02 20.01 -25.42
CA GLY A 306 7.80 19.56 -26.08
C GLY A 306 6.75 20.66 -26.19
N ASP A 307 6.62 21.50 -25.16
CA ASP A 307 5.67 22.63 -25.14
C ASP A 307 5.99 23.70 -26.19
N ALA A 308 7.23 23.75 -26.66
CA ALA A 308 7.64 24.62 -27.76
C ALA A 308 7.49 23.96 -29.15
N LEU A 309 7.33 22.63 -29.19
CA LEU A 309 7.23 21.84 -30.42
C LEU A 309 5.79 21.56 -30.85
N VAL A 310 4.85 21.50 -29.90
CA VAL A 310 3.43 21.25 -30.16
C VAL A 310 2.54 22.27 -29.46
N ALA A 311 1.38 22.54 -30.05
CA ALA A 311 0.43 23.50 -29.47
C ALA A 311 -0.39 22.91 -28.32
N ASP A 312 -0.66 21.61 -28.38
CA ASP A 312 -1.42 20.87 -27.39
C ASP A 312 -0.80 19.47 -27.20
N PRO A 313 -0.05 19.22 -26.11
CA PRO A 313 0.58 17.93 -25.87
C PRO A 313 -0.42 16.80 -25.59
N CYS A 314 -1.71 17.10 -25.42
CA CYS A 314 -2.77 16.11 -25.27
C CYS A 314 -3.40 15.67 -26.61
N ALA A 315 -3.08 16.33 -27.73
CA ALA A 315 -3.77 16.10 -29.00
C ALA A 315 -2.89 16.20 -30.27
N ASP A 316 -1.68 16.75 -30.18
CA ASP A 316 -0.84 17.08 -31.34
C ASP A 316 0.35 16.11 -31.50
N THR A 317 0.61 15.69 -32.75
CA THR A 317 1.69 14.77 -33.14
C THR A 317 2.70 15.39 -34.11
N SER A 318 2.64 16.71 -34.33
CA SER A 318 3.41 17.39 -35.37
C SER A 318 4.86 17.74 -34.99
N GLY A 319 5.25 17.54 -33.73
CA GLY A 319 6.58 17.91 -33.22
C GLY A 319 7.68 16.91 -33.59
N ALA A 320 8.91 17.43 -33.77
CA ALA A 320 10.08 16.62 -34.11
C ALA A 320 10.75 16.03 -32.85
N MET A 321 10.32 14.84 -32.43
CA MET A 321 10.71 14.23 -31.15
C MET A 321 11.58 12.96 -31.29
N SER A 322 11.85 12.53 -32.53
CA SER A 322 12.52 11.26 -32.79
C SER A 322 13.89 11.13 -32.10
N GLY A 323 14.05 10.09 -31.27
CA GLY A 323 15.29 9.79 -30.57
C GLY A 323 15.62 10.74 -29.41
N ARG A 324 14.64 11.54 -28.95
CA ARG A 324 14.81 12.53 -27.88
C ARG A 324 14.05 12.14 -26.62
N ILE A 325 14.49 12.69 -25.49
CA ILE A 325 13.65 12.81 -24.30
C ILE A 325 12.87 14.11 -24.43
N VAL A 326 11.55 14.06 -24.28
CA VAL A 326 10.68 15.23 -24.43
C VAL A 326 10.27 15.74 -23.07
N LEU A 327 10.52 17.02 -22.80
CA LEU A 327 10.07 17.72 -21.60
C LEU A 327 8.72 18.40 -21.88
N TYR A 328 7.72 18.12 -21.06
CA TYR A 328 6.47 18.88 -21.00
C TYR A 328 6.25 19.41 -19.59
N ASP A 329 5.57 20.54 -19.46
CA ASP A 329 4.86 20.87 -18.23
C ASP A 329 3.62 19.96 -18.07
N LEU A 330 3.27 19.60 -16.84
CA LEU A 330 2.06 18.84 -16.53
C LEU A 330 0.84 19.57 -17.14
N PRO A 331 0.16 18.98 -18.15
CA PRO A 331 -0.83 19.70 -18.92
C PRO A 331 -2.11 19.93 -18.11
N ALA A 332 -2.71 21.09 -18.28
CA ALA A 332 -4.02 21.37 -17.71
C ALA A 332 -5.12 20.71 -18.55
N GLY A 333 -5.69 19.61 -18.06
CA GLY A 333 -6.91 19.02 -18.63
C GLY A 333 -6.76 17.64 -19.29
N CYS A 334 -5.58 17.03 -19.25
CA CYS A 334 -5.39 15.61 -19.56
C CYS A 334 -4.35 14.98 -18.62
N SER A 335 -4.36 13.66 -18.49
CA SER A 335 -3.36 12.92 -17.70
C SER A 335 -2.02 12.85 -18.44
N ALA A 336 -0.94 12.64 -17.67
CA ALA A 336 0.43 12.57 -18.17
C ALA A 336 0.68 11.49 -19.24
N VAL A 337 -0.15 10.44 -19.26
CA VAL A 337 -0.08 9.36 -20.26
C VAL A 337 -0.34 9.85 -21.70
N PHE A 338 -1.17 10.88 -21.90
CA PHE A 338 -1.48 11.39 -23.25
C PHE A 338 -0.25 12.03 -23.92
N PRO A 339 0.45 12.98 -23.28
CA PRO A 339 1.73 13.48 -23.78
C PRO A 339 2.75 12.37 -24.05
N ALA A 340 2.81 11.37 -23.17
CA ALA A 340 3.73 10.24 -23.34
C ALA A 340 3.41 9.43 -24.60
N PHE A 341 2.16 9.03 -24.78
CA PHE A 341 1.68 8.30 -25.94
C PHE A 341 1.90 9.05 -27.27
N LEU A 342 1.60 10.36 -27.31
CA LEU A 342 1.76 11.16 -28.52
C LEU A 342 3.23 11.44 -28.85
N ALA A 343 4.07 11.61 -27.82
CA ALA A 343 5.51 11.73 -28.00
C ALA A 343 6.13 10.42 -28.50
N GLU A 344 5.69 9.28 -27.97
CA GLU A 344 6.08 7.94 -28.45
C GLU A 344 5.72 7.77 -29.92
N PHE A 345 4.49 8.12 -30.31
CA PHE A 345 4.06 8.10 -31.71
C PHE A 345 4.94 8.97 -32.61
N SER A 346 5.47 10.07 -32.06
CA SER A 346 6.39 10.99 -32.72
C SER A 346 7.87 10.55 -32.64
N GLY A 347 8.14 9.36 -32.10
CA GLY A 347 9.42 8.70 -32.04
C GLY A 347 10.31 9.07 -30.85
N ALA A 348 9.75 9.70 -29.81
CA ALA A 348 10.48 9.94 -28.56
C ALA A 348 10.96 8.63 -27.95
N VAL A 349 12.04 8.69 -27.18
CA VAL A 349 12.56 7.52 -26.44
C VAL A 349 12.24 7.58 -24.94
N GLY A 350 11.78 8.74 -24.46
CA GLY A 350 11.28 8.92 -23.11
C GLY A 350 10.66 10.30 -22.94
N VAL A 351 9.91 10.49 -21.85
CA VAL A 351 9.22 11.75 -21.55
C VAL A 351 9.46 12.17 -20.10
N ILE A 352 9.70 13.46 -19.89
CA ILE A 352 9.77 14.09 -18.57
C ILE A 352 8.57 15.04 -18.46
N ILE A 353 7.74 14.85 -17.45
CA ILE A 353 6.62 15.73 -17.12
C ILE A 353 7.01 16.54 -15.89
N ALA A 354 7.22 17.84 -16.06
CA ALA A 354 7.51 18.75 -14.96
C ALA A 354 6.22 19.19 -14.27
N ASN A 355 6.17 19.06 -12.95
CA ASN A 355 5.08 19.61 -12.16
C ASN A 355 4.98 21.13 -12.41
N THR A 356 3.76 21.66 -12.43
CA THR A 356 3.51 23.11 -12.59
C THR A 356 3.38 23.82 -11.25
N SER A 357 3.29 23.06 -10.15
CA SER A 357 3.29 23.56 -8.77
C SER A 357 4.69 23.47 -8.15
N ALA A 358 5.01 24.40 -7.25
CA ALA A 358 6.35 24.54 -6.68
C ALA A 358 6.74 23.45 -5.65
N GLY A 359 5.86 22.49 -5.36
CA GLY A 359 6.08 21.45 -4.35
C GLY A 359 5.66 20.06 -4.83
N GLY A 360 6.49 19.07 -4.51
CA GLY A 360 6.21 17.66 -4.78
C GLY A 360 6.41 17.23 -6.24
N LEU A 361 6.39 15.91 -6.43
CA LEU A 361 6.34 15.29 -7.76
C LEU A 361 4.90 15.34 -8.29
N PRO A 362 4.71 15.39 -9.62
CA PRO A 362 3.37 15.43 -10.19
C PRO A 362 2.69 14.07 -10.08
N ASP A 363 1.36 14.09 -10.13
CA ASP A 363 0.54 12.90 -10.36
C ASP A 363 0.76 12.40 -11.79
N MET A 364 1.14 11.14 -11.91
CA MET A 364 1.46 10.47 -13.17
C MET A 364 0.44 9.40 -13.55
N SER A 365 -0.64 9.29 -12.76
CA SER A 365 -1.74 8.36 -12.99
C SER A 365 -2.56 8.72 -14.24
N GLY A 366 -3.26 7.71 -14.74
CA GLY A 366 -4.13 7.81 -15.91
C GLY A 366 -3.83 6.71 -16.92
N GLN A 367 -4.80 6.42 -17.77
CA GLN A 367 -4.71 5.31 -18.73
C GLN A 367 -5.28 5.71 -20.09
N ILE A 368 -4.82 5.02 -21.14
CA ILE A 368 -5.42 5.08 -22.47
C ILE A 368 -6.09 3.74 -22.77
N THR A 369 -7.38 3.77 -23.09
CA THR A 369 -8.13 2.53 -23.33
C THR A 369 -7.60 1.78 -24.56
N ASN A 370 -7.22 0.51 -24.38
CA ASN A 370 -6.69 -0.39 -25.41
C ASN A 370 -5.39 0.10 -26.10
N GLN A 371 -4.60 0.95 -25.44
CA GLN A 371 -3.29 1.38 -25.93
C GLN A 371 -2.35 1.52 -24.74
N ASP A 372 -1.18 0.90 -24.82
CA ASP A 372 -0.17 1.00 -23.78
C ASP A 372 0.99 1.87 -24.28
N VAL A 373 1.56 2.68 -23.39
CA VAL A 373 2.77 3.46 -23.65
C VAL A 373 3.99 2.60 -23.37
N THR A 374 4.89 2.44 -24.33
CA THR A 374 6.04 1.51 -24.18
C THR A 374 7.37 2.19 -23.87
N ILE A 375 7.42 3.52 -23.99
CA ILE A 375 8.58 4.32 -23.58
C ILE A 375 8.45 4.76 -22.12
N PRO A 376 9.56 4.90 -21.37
CA PRO A 376 9.49 5.40 -20.03
C PRO A 376 9.08 6.88 -20.02
N TYR A 377 8.10 7.21 -19.18
CA TYR A 377 7.76 8.59 -18.87
C TYR A 377 7.72 8.79 -17.36
N VAL A 378 8.27 9.92 -16.91
CA VAL A 378 8.46 10.21 -15.49
C VAL A 378 8.06 11.63 -15.14
N GLY A 379 7.55 11.80 -13.93
CA GLY A 379 7.20 13.07 -13.32
C GLY A 379 8.34 13.63 -12.49
N VAL A 380 8.68 14.92 -12.65
CA VAL A 380 9.72 15.61 -11.86
C VAL A 380 9.19 16.90 -11.25
N MET A 381 9.87 17.41 -10.22
CA MET A 381 9.54 18.71 -9.62
C MET A 381 9.62 19.86 -10.65
N GLN A 382 8.85 20.92 -10.42
CA GLN A 382 8.83 22.12 -11.26
C GLN A 382 10.24 22.69 -11.53
N GLN A 383 11.09 22.75 -10.50
CA GLN A 383 12.42 23.32 -10.61
C GLN A 383 13.31 22.52 -11.59
N VAL A 384 13.19 21.19 -11.61
CA VAL A 384 13.94 20.33 -12.53
C VAL A 384 13.53 20.63 -13.97
N GLY A 385 12.23 20.76 -14.23
CA GLY A 385 11.71 21.18 -15.52
C GLY A 385 12.22 22.56 -15.94
N ALA A 386 12.19 23.54 -15.03
CA ALA A 386 12.68 24.89 -15.30
C ALA A 386 14.20 24.91 -15.64
N ASP A 387 15.00 24.13 -14.92
CA ASP A 387 16.45 24.03 -15.14
C ASP A 387 16.77 23.39 -16.50
N LEU A 388 16.08 22.30 -16.85
CA LEU A 388 16.18 21.66 -18.17
C LEU A 388 15.75 22.63 -19.28
N ARG A 389 14.60 23.29 -19.13
CA ARG A 389 14.05 24.21 -20.14
C ARG A 389 14.98 25.41 -20.39
N ALA A 390 15.63 25.93 -19.35
CA ALA A 390 16.61 27.00 -19.48
C ALA A 390 17.88 26.61 -20.27
N ASN A 391 18.15 25.31 -20.44
CA ASN A 391 19.36 24.76 -21.05
C ASN A 391 19.11 23.91 -22.31
N ILE A 392 17.91 23.98 -22.88
CA ILE A 392 17.53 23.28 -24.12
C ILE A 392 18.54 23.56 -25.23
N GLY A 393 18.91 22.52 -25.96
CA GLY A 393 19.98 22.52 -26.97
C GLY A 393 21.35 22.06 -26.44
N SER A 394 21.53 22.01 -25.12
CA SER A 394 22.68 21.37 -24.47
C SER A 394 22.30 20.40 -23.35
N ALA A 395 21.02 20.39 -22.96
CA ALA A 395 20.48 19.50 -21.96
C ALA A 395 20.51 18.04 -22.43
N ASN A 396 21.07 17.17 -21.59
CA ASN A 396 21.06 15.72 -21.76
C ASN A 396 20.65 15.09 -20.42
N ALA A 397 19.75 14.11 -20.47
CA ALA A 397 19.24 13.46 -19.27
C ALA A 397 19.16 11.94 -19.44
N THR A 398 19.14 11.23 -18.32
CA THR A 398 18.86 9.80 -18.24
C THR A 398 17.63 9.59 -17.37
N ILE A 399 16.63 8.90 -17.90
CA ILE A 399 15.50 8.39 -17.11
C ILE A 399 15.87 6.98 -16.67
N GLY A 400 15.92 6.72 -15.37
CA GLY A 400 16.44 5.47 -14.83
C GLY A 400 15.91 5.14 -13.45
N GLU A 401 16.60 4.19 -12.82
CA GLU A 401 16.31 3.66 -11.49
C GLU A 401 17.51 3.93 -10.58
N SER A 402 17.23 4.23 -9.31
CA SER A 402 18.26 4.54 -8.33
C SER A 402 19.03 3.32 -7.87
N ASP A 403 20.36 3.44 -7.83
CA ASP A 403 21.23 2.39 -7.27
C ASP A 403 21.20 2.34 -5.72
N THR A 404 20.59 3.34 -5.07
CA THR A 404 20.73 3.54 -3.61
C THR A 404 19.44 3.81 -2.86
N VAL A 405 18.34 4.09 -3.57
CA VAL A 405 17.04 4.43 -2.98
C VAL A 405 15.97 3.51 -3.54
N LEU A 406 15.12 2.98 -2.67
CA LEU A 406 13.96 2.16 -3.06
C LEU A 406 12.69 3.01 -3.21
N SER A 407 11.79 2.56 -4.08
CA SER A 407 10.52 3.25 -4.33
C SER A 407 9.68 3.31 -3.06
N GLY A 408 9.13 4.48 -2.75
CA GLY A 408 8.32 4.69 -1.55
C GLY A 408 9.12 4.76 -0.23
N GLU A 409 10.46 4.83 -0.25
CA GLU A 409 11.26 4.97 0.97
C GLU A 409 11.82 6.40 1.16
N ASN A 410 12.17 6.74 2.40
CA ASN A 410 12.97 7.92 2.76
C ASN A 410 13.94 7.54 3.88
N GLN A 411 15.24 7.81 3.68
CA GLN A 411 16.33 7.43 4.60
C GLN A 411 16.34 5.94 5.02
N GLY A 412 15.95 5.04 4.10
CA GLY A 412 15.93 3.60 4.38
C GLY A 412 14.73 3.13 5.21
N MET A 413 13.68 3.93 5.31
CA MET A 413 12.41 3.58 5.95
C MET A 413 11.26 3.78 4.98
N LEU A 414 10.28 2.87 5.02
CA LEU A 414 9.10 2.94 4.16
C LEU A 414 8.26 4.17 4.55
N ARG A 415 7.83 4.96 3.57
CA ARG A 415 7.02 6.15 3.80
C ARG A 415 5.57 5.78 4.13
N MET A 416 4.98 6.55 5.02
CA MET A 416 3.54 6.55 5.24
C MET A 416 2.87 7.55 4.30
N PHE A 417 1.59 7.35 4.02
CA PHE A 417 0.78 8.30 3.29
C PHE A 417 0.41 9.48 4.20
N ALA A 418 1.09 10.62 4.07
CA ALA A 418 0.84 11.82 4.87
C ALA A 418 0.70 13.08 3.99
N PRO A 419 -0.27 13.11 3.05
CA PRO A 419 -0.39 14.22 2.12
C PRO A 419 -0.82 15.52 2.80
N SER A 420 -0.44 16.65 2.20
CA SER A 420 -0.97 17.96 2.51
C SER A 420 -1.80 18.48 1.31
N PRO A 421 -3.13 18.64 1.44
CA PRO A 421 -3.93 18.55 2.66
C PRO A 421 -4.23 17.10 3.11
N PHE A 422 -4.56 16.95 4.39
CA PHE A 422 -4.97 15.68 5.01
C PHE A 422 -6.14 15.02 4.27
N VAL A 423 -6.05 13.71 4.04
CA VAL A 423 -7.09 12.90 3.42
C VAL A 423 -7.79 12.06 4.48
N MET A 424 -9.06 12.35 4.71
CA MET A 424 -9.87 11.66 5.72
C MET A 424 -10.01 10.17 5.38
N GLY A 425 -9.73 9.32 6.36
CA GLY A 425 -9.75 7.86 6.21
C GLY A 425 -8.44 7.26 5.70
N SER A 426 -7.57 8.06 5.08
CA SER A 426 -6.34 7.54 4.45
C SER A 426 -5.05 7.98 5.15
N SER A 427 -4.92 9.27 5.48
CA SER A 427 -3.68 9.82 6.02
C SER A 427 -3.23 9.06 7.29
N VAL A 428 -1.94 8.73 7.32
CA VAL A 428 -1.21 8.01 8.37
C VAL A 428 -1.55 6.53 8.51
N SER A 429 -2.71 6.07 8.03
CA SER A 429 -3.13 4.66 8.12
C SER A 429 -2.81 3.85 6.86
N HIS A 430 -2.01 4.39 5.93
CA HIS A 430 -1.64 3.73 4.67
C HIS A 430 -0.16 3.94 4.33
N TRP A 431 0.39 3.06 3.51
CA TRP A 431 1.67 3.29 2.84
C TRP A 431 1.56 4.39 1.79
N ALA A 432 2.67 5.08 1.56
CA ALA A 432 2.77 6.04 0.46
C ALA A 432 2.55 5.34 -0.89
N SER A 433 1.82 5.99 -1.80
CA SER A 433 1.42 5.42 -3.09
C SER A 433 2.56 5.35 -4.12
N GLU A 434 3.76 5.80 -3.76
CA GLU A 434 4.95 5.69 -4.59
C GLU A 434 5.76 4.41 -4.32
N ALA A 435 5.27 3.50 -3.46
CA ALA A 435 5.89 2.18 -3.30
C ALA A 435 5.74 1.37 -4.59
N ARG A 436 6.76 0.60 -4.94
CA ARG A 436 6.75 -0.28 -6.12
C ARG A 436 7.39 -1.61 -5.76
N PRO A 437 6.79 -2.76 -6.10
CA PRO A 437 5.39 -2.91 -6.53
C PRO A 437 4.40 -2.36 -5.49
N ASP A 438 3.16 -2.13 -5.93
CA ASP A 438 2.11 -1.57 -5.07
C ASP A 438 1.84 -2.49 -3.86
N LEU A 439 1.63 -1.86 -2.71
CA LEU A 439 1.42 -2.53 -1.42
C LEU A 439 -0.05 -2.57 -1.04
N LEU A 440 -0.47 -3.68 -0.43
CA LEU A 440 -1.84 -3.97 0.02
C LEU A 440 -2.44 -2.81 0.81
N MET A 441 -1.66 -2.17 1.68
CA MET A 441 -2.13 -1.07 2.53
C MET A 441 -1.84 0.33 1.98
N GLU A 442 -1.77 0.51 0.66
CA GLU A 442 -1.82 1.84 0.05
C GLU A 442 -3.23 2.45 0.07
N SER A 443 -3.29 3.79 0.04
CA SER A 443 -4.55 4.55 0.18
C SER A 443 -5.52 4.42 -1.00
N SER A 444 -5.01 4.00 -2.15
CA SER A 444 -5.75 3.78 -3.39
C SER A 444 -5.45 2.38 -3.91
N ARG A 445 -6.39 1.84 -4.68
CA ARG A 445 -6.22 0.53 -5.30
C ARG A 445 -5.21 0.64 -6.44
N GLY A 446 -3.95 0.36 -6.12
CA GLY A 446 -2.89 0.04 -7.09
C GLY A 446 -3.11 -1.32 -7.78
N ASP A 447 -2.13 -1.77 -8.55
CA ASP A 447 -2.04 -3.13 -9.10
C ASP A 447 -1.58 -4.12 -8.03
N LEU A 448 -2.47 -4.37 -7.07
CA LEU A 448 -2.19 -5.21 -5.92
C LEU A 448 -2.10 -6.70 -6.30
N GLY A 449 -1.02 -7.35 -5.85
CA GLY A 449 -0.84 -8.79 -5.97
C GLY A 449 -2.00 -9.57 -5.32
N PHE A 450 -2.75 -10.32 -6.13
CA PHE A 450 -4.07 -10.87 -5.80
C PHE A 450 -4.19 -11.65 -4.48
N ASN A 451 -3.14 -12.27 -3.96
CA ASN A 451 -3.17 -13.07 -2.72
C ASN A 451 -2.04 -12.80 -1.73
N GLN A 452 -1.28 -11.72 -1.95
CA GLN A 452 -0.15 -11.37 -1.11
C GLN A 452 -0.55 -10.30 -0.09
N VAL A 453 0.18 -10.28 1.01
CA VAL A 453 0.07 -9.27 2.07
C VAL A 453 1.40 -8.53 2.22
N ASP A 454 2.27 -8.59 1.19
CA ASP A 454 3.52 -7.81 1.02
C ASP A 454 4.27 -7.47 2.32
N LEU A 455 4.67 -6.20 2.50
CA LEU A 455 5.24 -5.63 3.70
C LEU A 455 4.22 -5.46 4.83
N THR A 456 2.92 -5.67 4.55
CA THR A 456 1.86 -5.66 5.56
C THR A 456 2.05 -6.76 6.60
N LEU A 457 2.51 -7.97 6.24
CA LEU A 457 2.78 -9.03 7.24
C LEU A 457 3.96 -8.68 8.18
N PRO A 458 5.12 -8.22 7.69
CA PRO A 458 6.15 -7.61 8.54
C PRO A 458 5.61 -6.49 9.45
N ALA A 459 4.74 -5.61 8.93
CA ALA A 459 4.13 -4.56 9.74
C ALA A 459 3.22 -5.12 10.85
N MET A 460 2.44 -6.17 10.57
CA MET A 460 1.67 -6.89 11.58
C MET A 460 2.59 -7.45 12.68
N ASN A 461 3.78 -7.94 12.33
CA ASN A 461 4.76 -8.40 13.30
C ASN A 461 5.35 -7.25 14.14
N ASP A 462 5.68 -6.12 13.50
CA ASP A 462 6.17 -4.91 14.18
C ASP A 462 5.16 -4.35 15.20
N ILE A 463 3.85 -4.45 14.94
CA ILE A 463 2.80 -4.03 15.89
C ILE A 463 2.52 -5.06 16.99
N GLY A 464 3.08 -6.27 16.89
CA GLY A 464 3.07 -7.29 17.94
C GLY A 464 2.29 -8.57 17.63
N TRP A 465 1.79 -8.77 16.40
CA TRP A 465 1.25 -10.08 16.03
C TRP A 465 2.37 -11.12 15.94
N SER A 466 2.15 -12.29 16.50
CA SER A 466 2.95 -13.47 16.15
C SER A 466 2.50 -13.99 14.79
N VAL A 467 3.44 -14.26 13.89
CA VAL A 467 3.17 -14.68 12.51
C VAL A 467 3.61 -16.13 12.27
N ASN A 468 2.98 -16.81 11.31
CA ASN A 468 3.16 -18.24 11.03
C ASN A 468 4.10 -18.58 9.89
N ILE A 469 4.73 -17.57 9.31
CA ILE A 469 5.69 -17.71 8.23
C ILE A 469 6.99 -17.12 8.76
N ASP A 470 8.12 -17.80 8.54
CA ASP A 470 9.42 -17.16 8.75
C ASP A 470 9.47 -15.95 7.82
N LEU A 471 9.66 -14.76 8.36
CA LEU A 471 9.68 -13.55 7.53
C LEU A 471 10.82 -13.63 6.49
N GLY A 472 11.86 -14.46 6.70
CA GLY A 472 12.86 -14.80 5.68
C GLY A 472 12.37 -15.67 4.51
N GLU A 473 11.19 -16.29 4.61
CA GLU A 473 10.56 -17.15 3.58
C GLU A 473 9.47 -16.45 2.75
N ILE A 474 9.16 -15.16 3.02
CA ILE A 474 8.18 -14.37 2.24
C ILE A 474 8.52 -14.37 0.72
N PHE A 475 9.78 -14.58 0.36
CA PHE A 475 10.29 -14.60 -1.02
C PHE A 475 9.88 -15.80 -1.88
N PHE A 476 9.37 -16.89 -1.30
CA PHE A 476 9.07 -18.11 -2.06
C PHE A 476 7.59 -18.35 -2.34
N MET A 477 6.69 -17.47 -1.88
CA MET A 477 5.26 -17.59 -2.18
C MET A 477 4.84 -16.95 -3.53
N HIS A 478 5.78 -16.68 -4.43
CA HIS A 478 5.47 -16.44 -5.84
C HIS A 478 5.20 -17.79 -6.54
N GLY A 479 3.98 -18.32 -6.42
CA GLY A 479 3.25 -19.12 -7.42
C GLY A 479 3.97 -20.16 -8.33
N PHE A 480 5.19 -20.59 -8.05
CA PHE A 480 5.98 -21.53 -8.85
C PHE A 480 6.19 -22.88 -8.16
N GLU A 481 5.36 -23.20 -7.17
CA GLU A 481 5.22 -24.56 -6.67
C GLU A 481 3.86 -25.12 -7.09
N ASP A 482 3.77 -25.58 -8.34
CA ASP A 482 3.08 -26.84 -8.61
C ASP A 482 4.17 -27.94 -8.73
N PRO A 483 3.90 -29.18 -8.30
CA PRO A 483 4.88 -30.27 -8.27
C PRO A 483 5.42 -30.71 -9.65
#